data_AF-A0A7C4X1M3-F1
#
_entry.id   AF-A0A7C4X1M3-F1
#
_cell.length_a   1.000
_cell.length_b   1.000
_cell.length_c   1.000
_cell.angle_alpha   90.00
_cell.angle_beta   90.00
_cell.angle_gamma   90.00
#
_symmetry.space_group_name_H-M   'P 1'
#
loop_
_entity.id
_entity.type
_entity.pdbx_description
1 polymer ?
#
loop_
_entity_poly.entity_id
_entity_poly.type
_entity_poly.pdbx_seq_one_letter_code
_entity_poly.pdbx_strand_id
1 'polypeptide(L)'
;MCWGIPGRVVEVEGMYAKVDVGGTLIDAVLGVDDISVGDYVVVHAGLVVGKLSREEFIESLQTLMELQVANYVDEGLSESEARKIVLEKFRSVLSLLEM
;
A
#
# COMPACT_ATOMS: atom_id res chain seq x y z
N MET A 1 0.52 15.24 7.43
CA MET A 1 -0.06 13.99 7.97
C MET A 1 0.10 12.94 6.87
N CYS A 2 0.87 11.89 7.10
CA CYS A 2 1.02 10.81 6.11
C CYS A 2 -0.08 9.77 6.36
N TRP A 3 -0.89 9.47 5.36
CA TRP A 3 -1.83 8.34 5.40
C TRP A 3 -1.03 7.03 5.41
N GLY A 4 -1.48 6.00 6.13
CA GLY A 4 -0.82 4.69 6.15
C GLY A 4 -0.76 4.07 4.75
N ILE A 5 0.27 3.27 4.48
CA ILE A 5 0.47 2.66 3.17
C ILE A 5 -0.05 1.22 3.20
N PRO A 6 -0.98 0.85 2.31
CA PRO A 6 -1.41 -0.54 2.18
C PRO A 6 -0.27 -1.43 1.68
N GLY A 7 -0.09 -2.59 2.29
CA GLY A 7 0.85 -3.62 1.83
C GLY A 7 0.36 -5.03 2.14
N ARG A 8 1.17 -6.03 1.78
CA ARG A 8 0.90 -7.45 2.04
C ARG A 8 1.96 -8.02 2.98
N VAL A 9 1.53 -8.75 4.00
CA VAL A 9 2.44 -9.41 4.94
C VAL A 9 3.13 -10.58 4.24
N VAL A 10 4.46 -10.61 4.26
CA VAL A 10 5.26 -11.68 3.64
C VAL A 10 6.00 -12.54 4.67
N GLU A 11 6.15 -12.05 5.90
CA GLU A 11 6.79 -12.77 7.01
C GLU A 11 6.20 -12.29 8.35
N VAL A 12 6.09 -13.19 9.32
CA VAL A 12 5.65 -12.89 10.70
C VAL A 12 6.54 -13.61 11.69
N GLU A 13 7.13 -12.86 12.62
CA GLU A 13 7.99 -13.36 13.70
C GLU A 13 7.60 -12.73 15.05
N GLY A 14 6.78 -13.44 15.82
CA GLY A 14 6.29 -12.93 17.10
C GLY A 14 5.45 -11.67 16.93
N MET A 15 5.94 -10.54 17.45
CA MET A 15 5.29 -9.23 17.34
C MET A 15 5.80 -8.40 16.14
N TYR A 16 6.65 -8.96 15.29
CA TYR A 16 7.22 -8.30 14.13
C TYR A 16 6.71 -8.95 12.85
N ALA A 17 6.64 -8.17 11.78
CA ALA A 17 6.30 -8.64 10.45
C ALA A 17 7.11 -7.89 9.39
N LYS A 18 7.40 -8.56 8.27
CA LYS A 18 7.79 -7.89 7.04
C LYS A 18 6.57 -7.69 6.17
N VAL A 19 6.36 -6.45 5.75
CA VAL A 19 5.27 -6.07 4.85
C VAL A 19 5.85 -5.61 3.52
N ASP A 20 5.44 -6.24 2.44
CA ASP A 20 5.73 -5.80 1.09
C ASP A 20 4.74 -4.69 0.68
N VAL A 21 5.30 -3.53 0.36
CA VAL A 21 4.59 -2.33 -0.06
C VAL A 21 4.98 -2.00 -1.50
N GLY A 22 4.74 -2.96 -2.40
CA GLY A 22 5.00 -2.81 -3.84
C GLY A 22 6.48 -2.88 -4.19
N GLY A 23 7.16 -3.91 -3.71
CA GLY A 23 8.58 -4.19 -3.93
C GLY A 23 9.51 -3.63 -2.84
N THR A 24 8.97 -2.88 -1.87
CA THR A 24 9.72 -2.41 -0.70
C THR A 24 9.27 -3.19 0.53
N LEU A 25 10.21 -3.87 1.18
CA LEU A 25 9.96 -4.55 2.44
C LEU A 25 10.11 -3.58 3.61
N ILE A 26 9.08 -3.48 4.43
CA ILE A 26 9.05 -2.69 5.64
C ILE A 26 9.00 -3.65 6.84
N ASP A 27 9.98 -3.53 7.74
CA ASP A 27 9.90 -4.16 9.05
C ASP A 27 8.90 -3.34 9.90
N ALA A 28 7.86 -4.02 10.39
CA ALA A 28 6.79 -3.39 11.16
C ALA A 28 6.47 -4.20 12.42
N VAL A 29 6.06 -3.49 13.47
CA VAL A 29 5.50 -4.11 14.68
C VAL A 29 4.00 -4.35 14.45
N LEU A 30 3.50 -5.48 14.93
CA LEU A 30 2.07 -5.79 14.93
C LEU A 30 1.36 -4.95 16.00
N GLY A 31 0.64 -3.92 15.58
CA GLY A 31 -0.23 -3.11 16.45
C GLY A 31 -1.64 -3.66 16.58
N VAL A 32 -1.93 -4.78 15.89
CA VAL A 32 -3.20 -5.49 15.89
C VAL A 32 -2.92 -6.99 15.95
N ASP A 33 -3.88 -7.75 16.48
CA ASP A 33 -3.81 -9.21 16.58
C ASP A 33 -4.25 -9.89 15.27
N ASP A 34 -4.06 -11.22 15.19
CA ASP A 34 -4.53 -12.09 14.10
C ASP A 34 -4.01 -11.72 12.70
N ILE A 35 -2.70 -11.49 12.62
CA ILE A 35 -1.97 -11.25 11.38
C ILE A 35 -1.22 -12.51 10.93
N SER A 36 -1.44 -12.90 9.68
CA SER A 36 -0.78 -14.02 9.01
C SER A 36 -0.10 -13.57 7.73
N VAL A 37 0.86 -14.37 7.26
CA VAL A 37 1.44 -14.20 5.92
C VAL A 37 0.34 -14.26 4.87
N GLY A 38 0.37 -13.31 3.95
CA GLY A 38 -0.63 -13.15 2.89
C GLY A 38 -1.70 -12.11 3.19
N ASP A 39 -1.86 -11.68 4.45
CA ASP A 39 -2.83 -10.65 4.83
C ASP A 39 -2.48 -9.29 4.22
N TYR A 40 -3.52 -8.56 3.81
CA TYR A 40 -3.39 -7.15 3.46
C TYR A 40 -3.51 -6.31 4.72
N VAL A 41 -2.64 -5.32 4.85
CA VAL A 41 -2.54 -4.48 6.04
C VAL A 41 -2.23 -3.05 5.68
N VAL A 42 -2.50 -2.13 6.61
CA VAL A 42 -2.03 -0.75 6.55
C VAL A 42 -0.83 -0.58 7.49
N VAL A 43 0.27 -0.08 6.95
CA VAL A 43 1.46 0.27 7.74
C VAL A 43 1.56 1.78 7.90
N HIS A 44 1.75 2.24 9.13
CA HIS A 44 2.02 3.64 9.43
C HIS A 44 3.18 3.76 10.42
N ALA A 45 4.24 4.46 10.01
CA ALA A 45 5.43 4.70 10.85
C ALA A 45 6.04 3.43 11.48
N GLY A 46 6.07 2.31 10.72
CA GLY A 46 6.62 1.03 11.21
C GLY A 46 5.66 0.24 12.11
N LEU A 47 4.37 0.59 12.15
CA LEU A 47 3.34 -0.13 12.87
C LEU A 47 2.28 -0.64 11.90
N VAL A 48 1.91 -1.91 11.99
CA VAL A 48 0.69 -2.43 11.38
C VAL A 48 -0.49 -1.93 12.19
N VAL A 49 -1.28 -1.03 11.62
CA VAL A 49 -2.40 -0.35 12.32
C VAL A 49 -3.76 -0.97 12.03
N GLY A 50 -3.84 -1.87 11.06
CA GLY A 50 -5.08 -2.55 10.70
C GLY A 50 -4.89 -3.57 9.59
N LYS A 51 -5.71 -4.62 9.65
CA LYS A 51 -5.89 -5.61 8.58
C LYS A 51 -6.96 -5.10 7.62
N LEU A 52 -6.80 -5.40 6.34
CA LEU A 52 -7.73 -5.06 5.27
C LEU A 52 -8.26 -6.34 4.63
N SER A 53 -9.52 -6.31 4.19
CA SER A 53 -9.99 -7.23 3.17
C SER A 53 -9.28 -6.95 1.84
N ARG A 54 -9.39 -7.89 0.90
CA ARG A 54 -8.85 -7.69 -0.45
C ARG A 54 -9.55 -6.53 -1.16
N GLU A 55 -10.86 -6.41 -0.95
CA GLU A 55 -11.68 -5.36 -1.52
C GLU A 55 -11.27 -3.99 -0.97
N GLU A 56 -11.12 -3.86 0.35
CA GLU A 56 -10.67 -2.62 1.00
C GLU A 56 -9.25 -2.23 0.58
N PHE A 57 -8.37 -3.22 0.37
CA PHE A 57 -7.04 -2.98 -0.17
C PHE A 57 -7.10 -2.39 -1.58
N ILE A 58 -7.91 -2.97 -2.47
CA ILE A 58 -8.09 -2.46 -3.84
C ILE A 58 -8.68 -1.04 -3.83
N GLU A 59 -9.72 -0.79 -3.03
CA GLU A 59 -10.35 0.54 -2.90
C GLU A 59 -9.35 1.58 -2.37
N SER A 60 -8.53 1.19 -1.38
CA SER A 60 -7.46 2.05 -0.85
C SER A 60 -6.43 2.40 -1.92
N LEU A 61 -6.00 1.42 -2.73
CA LEU A 61 -5.07 1.66 -3.83
C LEU A 61 -5.67 2.57 -4.91
N GLN A 62 -6.93 2.37 -5.28
CA GLN A 62 -7.64 3.22 -6.24
C GLN A 62 -7.69 4.67 -5.76
N THR A 63 -8.08 4.88 -4.50
CA THR A 63 -8.13 6.21 -3.89
C THR A 63 -6.75 6.88 -3.89
N LEU A 64 -5.70 6.14 -3.51
CA LEU A 64 -4.32 6.66 -3.53
C LEU A 64 -3.87 7.02 -4.95
N MET A 65 -4.19 6.21 -5.96
CA MET A 65 -3.88 6.52 -7.35
C MET A 65 -4.57 7.79 -7.82
N GLU A 66 -5.86 7.97 -7.52
CA GLU A 66 -6.62 9.16 -7.91
C GLU A 66 -6.06 10.44 -7.26
N LEU A 67 -5.71 10.36 -5.97
CA LEU A 67 -5.07 11.47 -5.26
C LEU A 67 -3.71 11.83 -5.89
N GLN A 68 -2.91 10.84 -6.29
CA GLN A 68 -1.64 11.08 -6.97
C GLN A 68 -1.83 11.69 -8.36
N VAL A 69 -2.84 11.27 -9.11
CA VAL A 69 -3.18 11.89 -10.40
C VAL A 69 -3.54 13.36 -10.18
N ALA A 70 -4.39 13.67 -9.19
CA ALA A 70 -4.77 15.04 -8.86
C ALA A 70 -3.55 15.90 -8.48
N ASN A 71 -2.64 15.38 -7.63
CA ASN A 71 -1.41 16.08 -7.26
C ASN A 71 -0.55 16.43 -8.48
N TYR A 72 -0.35 15.48 -9.42
CA TYR A 72 0.44 15.76 -10.63
C TYR A 72 -0.24 16.77 -11.56
N VAL A 73 -1.57 16.77 -11.63
CA VAL A 73 -2.31 17.77 -12.40
C VAL A 73 -2.15 19.15 -11.77
N ASP A 74 -2.20 19.26 -10.43
CA ASP A 74 -1.95 20.51 -9.71
C ASP A 74 -0.50 21.02 -9.89
N GLU A 75 0.46 20.10 -10.09
CA GLU A 75 1.85 20.41 -10.46
C GLU A 75 2.03 20.80 -11.94
N GLY A 76 0.96 20.77 -12.73
CA GLY A 76 0.93 21.29 -14.11
C GLY A 76 1.01 20.23 -15.22
N LEU A 77 0.94 18.94 -14.89
CA LEU A 77 0.87 17.88 -15.90
C LEU A 77 -0.54 17.76 -16.49
N SER A 78 -0.65 17.31 -17.74
CA SER A 78 -1.96 16.91 -18.25
C SER A 78 -2.47 15.65 -17.54
N GLU A 79 -3.79 15.50 -17.43
CA GLU A 79 -4.40 14.32 -16.80
C GLU A 79 -3.92 13.01 -17.45
N SER A 80 -3.73 13.03 -18.78
CA SER A 80 -3.24 11.86 -19.53
C SER A 80 -1.79 11.47 -19.18
N GLU A 81 -0.93 12.45 -18.89
CA GLU A 81 0.46 12.23 -18.49
C GLU A 81 0.53 11.79 -17.02
N ALA A 82 -0.23 12.47 -16.15
CA ALA A 82 -0.35 12.12 -14.74
C ALA A 82 -0.81 10.66 -14.55
N ARG A 83 -1.86 10.23 -15.26
CA ARG A 83 -2.36 8.84 -15.20
C ARG A 83 -1.31 7.82 -15.65
N LYS A 84 -0.55 8.10 -16.71
CA LYS A 84 0.53 7.20 -17.17
C LYS A 84 1.61 7.05 -16.10
N ILE A 85 2.06 8.16 -15.52
CA ILE A 85 3.10 8.17 -14.48
C ILE A 85 2.62 7.40 -13.24
N VAL A 86 1.39 7.64 -12.80
CA VAL A 86 0.82 6.94 -11.63
C VAL A 86 0.72 5.44 -11.90
N LEU A 87 0.21 5.02 -13.06
CA LEU A 87 0.12 3.60 -13.42
C LEU A 87 1.50 2.92 -13.47
N GLU A 88 2.52 3.59 -13.99
CA GLU A 88 3.88 3.04 -13.97
C GLU A 88 4.43 2.91 -12.55
N LYS A 89 4.23 3.92 -11.70
CA LYS A 89 4.70 3.90 -10.30
C LYS A 89 3.96 2.87 -9.44
N PHE A 90 2.68 2.64 -9.69
CA PHE A 90 1.87 1.69 -8.92
C PHE A 90 1.97 0.26 -9.44
N ARG A 91 2.67 0.01 -10.56
CA ARG A 91 2.78 -1.33 -11.16
C ARG A 91 3.25 -2.39 -10.17
N SER A 92 4.24 -2.09 -9.34
CA SER A 92 4.76 -3.03 -8.34
C SER A 92 3.81 -3.27 -7.17
N VAL A 93 2.98 -2.27 -6.82
CA VAL A 93 1.95 -2.43 -5.80
C VAL A 93 0.80 -3.28 -6.33
N LEU A 94 0.43 -3.11 -7.60
CA LEU A 94 -0.62 -3.89 -8.25
C LEU A 94 -0.27 -5.38 -8.38
N SER A 95 1.01 -5.74 -8.52
CA SER A 95 1.41 -7.15 -8.55
C SER A 95 1.13 -7.88 -7.23
N LEU A 96 0.96 -7.17 -6.11
CA LEU A 96 0.57 -7.78 -4.83
C LEU A 96 -0.81 -8.45 -4.89
N LEU A 97 -1.68 -8.05 -5.85
CA LEU A 97 -3.00 -8.65 -6.04
C LEU A 97 -2.96 -10.02 -6.72
N GLU A 98 -1.85 -10.36 -7.36
CA GLU A 98 -1.67 -11.59 -8.16
C GLU A 98 -0.93 -12.70 -7.39
N MET A 99 -0.37 -12.38 -6.22
CA MET A 99 0.42 -13.28 -5.37
C MET A 99 -0.43 -13.93 -4.27
#